data_AF-A0A3B8YTJ0-F1
#
_entry.id   AF-A0A3B8YTJ0-F1
#
_cell.length_a   1.000
_cell.length_b   1.000
_cell.length_c   1.000
_cell.angle_alpha   90.00
_cell.angle_beta   90.00
_cell.angle_gamma   90.00
#
_symmetry.space_group_name_H-M   'P 1'
#
loop_
_entity.id
_entity.type
_entity.pdbx_description
1 polymer ?
#
loop_
_entity_poly.entity_id
_entity_poly.type
_entity_poly.pdbx_seq_one_letter_code
_entity_poly.pdbx_strand_id
1 'polypeptide(L)'
;MDPADPTPLPVPEPTPDPAPPAEPDCEVEFENTYDAIQTVLWDGMDCTNSACHGDAAIGGLDLREGLSHGNLVDRESFGSTMALVLPREPLKSLLYLKLAAATAPDLMAGQTVPGSPMPFGGNQLTHDQLDVVRVWIEKGAAAAGVVGDNESGNSDTIAEKLGVCLPAADPVQAIALQPPAEGDGVQLVMPQHRIAAGSEIEICYASYYDFSGQVPDRYLDESGDYFFARKEGSREDANTHHLIVMKPTTPISLIDDPSYGDWVCASGTEAGAPCDPLDTNSCGESICRSRIGDNVACFGFGPDEGRPNGGTDFNETFLIPETSIPGFYIKVPLRGLVYWNSHAYNLTEKDTMHRAWRNFLFAEEREVTMWQWHDFRYIGAGAGTPAFERQTVCREHTFEQGAGLLMISSHTHKRGELFWVNDPSGERFYESPFYDDPFYLTFDEPWVFDSEDSAERTLEFCAIYNNGVARDGSPDPYTVTRRSERPAGTTCVPTHCAEGRIAEPCGGVGDDATCDSEPGAGDGFCDACAITPGVTTDDEMFVLIGGLAVYENQ
;
A
#
# COMPACT_ATOMS: atom_id res chain seq x y z
N MET A 1 22.93 59.98 -36.17
CA MET A 1 21.54 59.56 -36.44
C MET A 1 21.45 58.14 -35.92
N ASP A 2 21.13 58.01 -34.64
CA ASP A 2 20.98 56.73 -33.95
C ASP A 2 19.62 56.11 -34.26
N PRO A 3 19.52 54.77 -34.36
CA PRO A 3 18.26 54.07 -34.50
C PRO A 3 17.53 54.04 -33.16
N ALA A 4 16.22 54.32 -33.20
CA ALA A 4 15.35 54.35 -32.04
C ALA A 4 15.10 52.95 -31.46
N ASP A 5 15.15 52.88 -30.13
CA ASP A 5 14.87 51.73 -29.28
C ASP A 5 13.35 51.43 -29.25
N PRO A 6 12.88 50.18 -29.43
CA PRO A 6 11.47 49.88 -29.38
C PRO A 6 10.97 49.81 -27.92
N THR A 7 9.97 50.63 -27.61
CA THR A 7 9.24 50.61 -26.33
C THR A 7 8.60 49.23 -26.06
N PRO A 8 8.73 48.65 -24.85
CA PRO A 8 8.04 47.41 -24.49
C PRO A 8 6.52 47.63 -24.41
N LEU A 9 5.75 46.64 -24.87
CA LEU A 9 4.30 46.60 -24.67
C LEU A 9 3.98 46.32 -23.19
N PRO A 10 2.88 46.88 -22.64
CA PRO A 10 2.49 46.66 -21.27
C PRO A 10 2.08 45.19 -21.05
N VAL A 11 2.63 44.59 -19.99
CA VAL A 11 2.23 43.27 -19.49
C VAL A 11 0.83 43.42 -18.88
N PRO A 12 -0.17 42.59 -19.26
CA PRO A 12 -1.48 42.62 -18.61
C PRO A 12 -1.34 42.20 -17.15
N GLU A 13 -2.01 42.92 -16.25
CA GLU A 13 -2.07 42.56 -14.83
C GLU A 13 -2.76 41.19 -14.69
N PRO A 14 -2.28 40.31 -13.79
CA PRO A 14 -2.94 39.05 -13.50
C PRO A 14 -4.35 39.31 -12.96
N THR A 15 -5.32 38.60 -13.51
CA THR A 15 -6.66 38.52 -12.93
C THR A 15 -6.55 37.98 -11.51
N PRO A 16 -7.25 38.58 -10.53
CA PRO A 16 -7.26 38.04 -9.16
C PRO A 16 -7.84 36.63 -9.20
N ASP A 17 -7.18 35.70 -8.50
CA ASP A 17 -7.66 34.33 -8.35
C ASP A 17 -9.11 34.36 -7.81
N PRO A 18 -9.99 33.47 -8.31
CA PRO A 18 -11.31 33.31 -7.73
C PRO A 18 -11.15 33.05 -6.23
N ALA A 19 -11.95 33.75 -5.42
CA ALA A 19 -11.98 33.52 -4.00
C ALA A 19 -12.25 32.02 -3.74
N PRO A 20 -11.54 31.39 -2.79
CA PRO A 20 -11.82 30.00 -2.44
C PRO A 20 -13.31 29.85 -2.11
N PRO A 21 -13.93 28.70 -2.42
CA PRO A 21 -15.31 28.44 -2.02
C PRO A 21 -15.46 28.75 -0.53
N ALA A 22 -16.60 29.35 -0.15
CA ALA A 22 -16.88 29.68 1.24
C ALA A 22 -16.70 28.40 2.07
N GLU A 23 -15.83 28.48 3.08
CA GLU A 23 -15.61 27.39 4.03
C GLU A 23 -16.98 26.91 4.53
N PRO A 24 -17.24 25.58 4.54
CA PRO A 24 -18.47 25.06 5.10
C PRO A 24 -18.63 25.60 6.53
N ASP A 25 -19.82 26.09 6.86
CA ASP A 25 -20.14 26.59 8.21
C ASP A 25 -20.11 25.39 9.15
N CYS A 26 -18.94 25.14 9.73
CA CYS A 26 -18.65 23.92 10.46
C CYS A 26 -18.95 24.15 11.94
N GLU A 27 -19.95 23.44 12.48
CA GLU A 27 -20.34 23.60 13.88
C GLU A 27 -19.42 22.84 14.86
N VAL A 28 -18.64 21.85 14.38
CA VAL A 28 -17.79 20.98 15.21
C VAL A 28 -16.42 20.77 14.55
N GLU A 29 -15.37 21.20 15.25
CA GLU A 29 -13.97 21.09 14.82
C GLU A 29 -13.21 20.12 15.72
N PHE A 30 -12.32 19.33 15.11
CA PHE A 30 -11.39 18.45 15.81
C PHE A 30 -9.96 18.69 15.33
N GLU A 31 -9.00 18.65 16.25
CA GLU A 31 -7.57 18.80 15.93
C GLU A 31 -6.94 17.51 15.37
N ASN A 32 -7.61 16.37 15.51
CA ASN A 32 -7.11 15.08 15.03
C ASN A 32 -8.25 14.16 14.59
N THR A 33 -7.96 13.27 13.65
CA THR A 33 -8.96 12.37 13.07
C THR A 33 -9.49 11.36 14.08
N TYR A 34 -8.67 10.90 15.04
CA TYR A 34 -9.11 9.87 15.99
C TYR A 34 -10.14 10.40 17.00
N ASP A 35 -10.01 11.65 17.45
CA ASP A 35 -10.99 12.30 18.34
C ASP A 35 -12.33 12.52 17.62
N ALA A 36 -12.28 12.83 16.32
CA ALA A 36 -13.48 12.87 15.48
C ALA A 36 -14.12 11.47 15.37
N ILE A 37 -13.32 10.41 15.13
CA ILE A 37 -13.80 9.02 15.14
C ILE A 37 -14.39 8.64 16.50
N GLN A 38 -13.74 9.01 17.60
CA GLN A 38 -14.22 8.76 18.96
C GLN A 38 -15.60 9.37 19.17
N THR A 39 -15.75 10.65 18.85
CA THR A 39 -16.98 11.40 19.12
C THR A 39 -18.10 11.00 18.17
N VAL A 40 -17.83 10.97 16.86
CA VAL A 40 -18.85 10.75 15.82
C VAL A 40 -19.22 9.28 15.72
N LEU A 41 -18.25 8.36 15.85
CA LEU A 41 -18.49 6.93 15.63
C LEU A 41 -18.66 6.16 16.93
N TRP A 42 -17.67 6.18 17.84
CA TRP A 42 -17.76 5.33 19.04
C TRP A 42 -18.86 5.81 19.99
N ASP A 43 -18.90 7.11 20.28
CA ASP A 43 -19.91 7.70 21.16
C ASP A 43 -21.22 7.96 20.39
N GLY A 44 -21.15 8.54 19.19
CA GLY A 44 -22.32 8.87 18.38
C GLY A 44 -23.15 7.66 17.94
N MET A 45 -22.53 6.47 17.78
CA MET A 45 -23.21 5.22 17.42
C MET A 45 -23.51 4.32 18.63
N ASP A 46 -23.36 4.85 19.86
CA ASP A 46 -23.63 4.15 21.12
C ASP A 46 -22.77 2.88 21.32
N CYS A 47 -21.59 2.81 20.71
CA CYS A 47 -20.65 1.71 20.94
C CYS A 47 -20.08 1.73 22.37
N THR A 48 -19.95 2.92 22.97
CA THR A 48 -19.42 3.13 24.33
C THR A 48 -20.42 2.91 25.46
N ASN A 49 -21.62 2.40 25.15
CA ASN A 49 -22.64 2.15 26.16
C ASN A 49 -22.17 1.17 27.25
N SER A 50 -22.58 1.41 28.50
CA SER A 50 -22.13 0.62 29.66
C SER A 50 -22.44 -0.89 29.57
N ALA A 51 -23.39 -1.32 28.73
CA ALA A 51 -23.75 -2.73 28.58
C ALA A 51 -22.82 -3.50 27.62
N CYS A 52 -22.16 -2.81 26.68
CA CYS A 52 -21.29 -3.40 25.68
C CYS A 52 -19.83 -2.97 25.89
N HIS A 53 -19.36 -1.97 25.15
CA HIS A 53 -17.96 -1.52 25.19
C HIS A 53 -17.74 -0.27 26.05
N GLY A 54 -18.61 -0.01 27.02
CA GLY A 54 -18.38 0.90 28.14
C GLY A 54 -17.90 0.15 29.38
N ASP A 55 -18.55 0.37 30.54
CA ASP A 55 -18.17 -0.24 31.83
C ASP A 55 -18.09 -1.78 31.81
N ALA A 56 -18.95 -2.45 31.05
CA ALA A 56 -18.94 -3.91 30.94
C ALA A 56 -17.71 -4.46 30.21
N ALA A 57 -17.06 -3.64 29.37
CA ALA A 57 -15.91 -3.99 28.54
C ALA A 57 -16.04 -5.37 27.90
N ILE A 58 -17.17 -5.65 27.23
CA ILE A 58 -17.44 -6.96 26.64
C ILE A 58 -16.33 -7.34 25.66
N GLY A 59 -15.80 -8.55 25.80
CA GLY A 59 -14.64 -9.01 25.03
C GLY A 59 -13.32 -8.36 25.44
N GLY A 60 -13.25 -7.75 26.63
CA GLY A 60 -12.08 -7.03 27.13
C GLY A 60 -11.88 -5.65 26.52
N LEU A 61 -12.88 -5.12 25.80
CA LEU A 61 -12.77 -3.88 25.02
C LEU A 61 -13.62 -2.77 25.64
N ASP A 62 -12.95 -1.70 26.08
CA ASP A 62 -13.55 -0.43 26.52
C ASP A 62 -13.22 0.67 25.50
N LEU A 63 -14.26 1.20 24.85
CA LEU A 63 -14.20 2.19 23.79
C LEU A 63 -14.43 3.63 24.28
N ARG A 64 -14.50 3.85 25.59
CA ARG A 64 -14.66 5.21 26.12
C ARG A 64 -13.42 6.07 25.81
N GLU A 65 -13.67 7.37 25.71
CA GLU A 65 -12.65 8.39 25.49
C GLU A 65 -11.45 8.22 26.44
N GLY A 66 -10.24 8.35 25.88
CA GLY A 66 -8.98 8.19 26.61
C GLY A 66 -8.52 6.74 26.84
N LEU A 67 -9.37 5.74 26.54
CA LEU A 67 -9.03 4.31 26.66
C LEU A 67 -9.09 3.57 25.32
N SER A 68 -10.04 3.95 24.47
CA SER A 68 -10.37 3.30 23.19
C SER A 68 -9.16 2.99 22.32
N HIS A 69 -8.32 3.98 22.00
CA HIS A 69 -7.18 3.80 21.11
C HIS A 69 -6.25 2.69 21.60
N GLY A 70 -5.82 2.80 22.86
CA GLY A 70 -4.89 1.86 23.48
C GLY A 70 -5.49 0.47 23.73
N ASN A 71 -6.82 0.34 23.70
CA ASN A 71 -7.53 -0.94 23.77
C ASN A 71 -7.79 -1.56 22.39
N LEU A 72 -7.70 -0.78 21.32
CA LEU A 72 -7.94 -1.22 19.94
C LEU A 72 -6.65 -1.60 19.21
N VAL A 73 -5.68 -0.68 19.21
CA VAL A 73 -4.54 -0.75 18.29
C VAL A 73 -3.47 -1.70 18.83
N ASP A 74 -3.06 -2.65 17.98
CA ASP A 74 -2.09 -3.72 18.32
C ASP A 74 -2.50 -4.53 19.57
N ARG A 75 -3.81 -4.73 19.74
CA ARG A 75 -4.38 -5.59 20.79
C ARG A 75 -4.99 -6.85 20.22
N GLU A 76 -4.69 -7.99 20.84
CA GLU A 76 -5.37 -9.25 20.52
C GLU A 76 -6.86 -9.15 20.81
N SER A 77 -7.67 -9.72 19.93
CA SER A 77 -9.09 -9.83 20.15
C SER A 77 -9.45 -11.02 21.06
N PHE A 78 -10.51 -10.88 21.84
CA PHE A 78 -11.04 -12.01 22.58
C PHE A 78 -11.81 -12.97 21.67
N GLY A 79 -11.41 -14.25 21.67
CA GLY A 79 -12.14 -15.32 20.97
C GLY A 79 -11.81 -15.46 19.48
N SER A 80 -10.75 -14.80 19.00
CA SER A 80 -10.16 -15.08 17.68
C SER A 80 -8.63 -14.91 17.77
N THR A 81 -7.91 -15.32 16.72
CA THR A 81 -6.46 -15.11 16.59
C THR A 81 -6.09 -13.74 15.99
N MET A 82 -7.08 -12.93 15.61
CA MET A 82 -6.87 -11.63 14.97
C MET A 82 -6.62 -10.52 16.01
N ALA A 83 -5.89 -9.48 15.59
CA ALA A 83 -5.86 -8.21 16.32
C ALA A 83 -7.20 -7.46 16.17
N LEU A 84 -7.54 -6.64 17.16
CA LEU A 84 -8.71 -5.74 17.10
C LEU A 84 -8.51 -4.70 16.00
N VAL A 85 -7.39 -3.98 16.03
CA VAL A 85 -6.90 -3.14 14.94
C VAL A 85 -5.42 -3.46 14.72
N LEU A 86 -5.10 -3.93 13.52
CA LEU A 86 -3.73 -4.05 13.01
C LEU A 86 -3.48 -2.85 12.08
N PRO A 87 -2.64 -1.88 12.46
CA PRO A 87 -2.30 -0.74 11.61
C PRO A 87 -1.88 -1.15 10.19
N ARG A 88 -2.22 -0.35 9.18
CA ARG A 88 -2.01 -0.64 7.74
C ARG A 88 -2.84 -1.79 7.18
N GLU A 89 -3.54 -2.56 8.00
CA GLU A 89 -4.10 -3.86 7.63
C GLU A 89 -5.59 -3.92 8.01
N PRO A 90 -6.48 -3.13 7.37
CA PRO A 90 -7.90 -3.09 7.68
C PRO A 90 -8.54 -4.48 7.57
N LEU A 91 -8.13 -5.28 6.58
CA LEU A 91 -8.71 -6.58 6.30
C LEU A 91 -8.21 -7.69 7.25
N LYS A 92 -7.13 -7.43 8.00
CA LYS A 92 -6.68 -8.27 9.13
C LYS A 92 -7.09 -7.68 10.49
N SER A 93 -7.90 -6.62 10.50
CA SER A 93 -8.40 -5.97 11.71
C SER A 93 -9.82 -6.42 12.03
N LEU A 94 -10.00 -7.13 13.14
CA LEU A 94 -11.31 -7.68 13.51
C LEU A 94 -12.39 -6.59 13.67
N LEU A 95 -12.00 -5.40 14.15
CA LEU A 95 -12.91 -4.26 14.26
C LEU A 95 -13.53 -3.92 12.90
N TYR A 96 -12.70 -3.73 11.88
CA TYR A 96 -13.16 -3.35 10.54
C TYR A 96 -14.04 -4.44 9.93
N LEU A 97 -13.63 -5.72 9.99
CA LEU A 97 -14.42 -6.82 9.46
C LEU A 97 -15.82 -6.90 10.08
N LYS A 98 -15.94 -6.67 11.40
CA LYS A 98 -17.25 -6.67 12.08
C LYS A 98 -18.12 -5.49 11.70
N LEU A 99 -17.53 -4.30 11.55
CA LEU A 99 -18.23 -3.08 11.11
C LEU A 99 -18.69 -3.20 9.65
N ALA A 100 -17.82 -3.72 8.78
CA ALA A 100 -18.10 -3.94 7.37
C ALA A 100 -19.18 -4.99 7.17
N ALA A 101 -19.14 -6.12 7.90
CA ALA A 101 -20.18 -7.14 7.81
C ALA A 101 -21.56 -6.64 8.25
N ALA A 102 -21.62 -5.67 9.17
CA ALA A 102 -22.88 -5.06 9.60
C ALA A 102 -23.39 -4.02 8.59
N THR A 103 -22.48 -3.21 8.04
CA THR A 103 -22.79 -2.02 7.23
C THR A 103 -22.93 -2.32 5.75
N ALA A 104 -22.08 -3.20 5.23
CA ALA A 104 -21.88 -3.48 3.81
C ALA A 104 -21.63 -4.99 3.60
N PRO A 105 -22.63 -5.87 3.87
CA PRO A 105 -22.45 -7.32 3.85
C PRO A 105 -21.99 -7.85 2.48
N ASP A 106 -22.34 -7.16 1.39
CA ASP A 106 -21.90 -7.51 0.05
C ASP A 106 -20.37 -7.37 -0.12
N LEU A 107 -19.73 -6.39 0.55
CA LEU A 107 -18.26 -6.25 0.56
C LEU A 107 -17.58 -7.42 1.27
N MET A 108 -18.29 -8.09 2.19
CA MET A 108 -17.78 -9.23 2.95
C MET A 108 -18.26 -10.56 2.38
N ALA A 109 -18.85 -10.58 1.19
CA ALA A 109 -19.27 -11.82 0.55
C ALA A 109 -18.07 -12.76 0.33
N GLY A 110 -18.21 -14.01 0.77
CA GLY A 110 -17.11 -15.00 0.72
C GLY A 110 -16.06 -14.87 1.82
N GLN A 111 -16.09 -13.81 2.64
CA GLN A 111 -15.17 -13.62 3.76
C GLN A 111 -15.70 -14.27 5.05
N THR A 112 -14.82 -14.94 5.79
CA THR A 112 -15.16 -15.47 7.12
C THR A 112 -14.90 -14.40 8.18
N VAL A 113 -15.96 -13.87 8.78
CA VAL A 113 -15.86 -12.87 9.86
C VAL A 113 -16.04 -13.55 11.22
N PRO A 114 -15.03 -13.52 12.12
CA PRO A 114 -15.15 -14.13 13.43
C PRO A 114 -16.23 -13.50 14.32
N GLY A 115 -17.18 -14.32 14.75
CA GLY A 115 -18.29 -13.89 15.62
C GLY A 115 -19.41 -13.18 14.86
N SER A 116 -20.25 -12.42 15.58
CA SER A 116 -21.36 -11.68 14.96
C SER A 116 -20.91 -10.29 14.48
N PRO A 117 -21.50 -9.78 13.38
CA PRO A 117 -21.33 -8.39 12.94
C PRO A 117 -21.72 -7.39 14.05
N MET A 118 -21.03 -6.26 14.08
CA MET A 118 -21.22 -5.19 15.08
C MET A 118 -21.35 -3.83 14.39
N PRO A 119 -22.12 -2.87 14.94
CA PRO A 119 -22.84 -2.93 16.22
C PRO A 119 -24.05 -3.88 16.21
N PHE A 120 -24.14 -4.77 17.21
CA PHE A 120 -25.23 -5.74 17.30
C PHE A 120 -26.53 -5.09 17.79
N GLY A 121 -27.55 -5.04 16.94
CA GLY A 121 -28.87 -4.49 17.29
C GLY A 121 -28.90 -2.97 17.53
N GLY A 122 -27.79 -2.27 17.26
CA GLY A 122 -27.65 -0.82 17.32
C GLY A 122 -27.68 -0.17 15.94
N ASN A 123 -27.32 1.12 15.88
CA ASN A 123 -27.18 1.83 14.61
C ASN A 123 -25.92 1.36 13.88
N GLN A 124 -26.07 0.99 12.61
CA GLN A 124 -24.94 0.68 11.73
C GLN A 124 -24.30 1.98 11.25
N LEU A 125 -23.00 1.92 10.95
CA LEU A 125 -22.30 3.03 10.31
C LEU A 125 -22.91 3.29 8.92
N THR A 126 -22.72 4.49 8.39
CA THR A 126 -22.89 4.71 6.95
C THR A 126 -21.70 4.12 6.19
N HIS A 127 -21.83 3.96 4.87
CA HIS A 127 -20.69 3.56 4.04
C HIS A 127 -19.52 4.55 4.15
N ASP A 128 -19.80 5.84 4.22
CA ASP A 128 -18.79 6.89 4.39
C ASP A 128 -18.08 6.81 5.74
N GLN A 129 -18.81 6.54 6.82
CA GLN A 129 -18.22 6.35 8.14
C GLN A 129 -17.38 5.08 8.22
N LEU A 130 -17.83 3.99 7.59
CA LEU A 130 -17.05 2.75 7.49
C LEU A 130 -15.74 3.00 6.71
N ASP A 131 -15.82 3.78 5.64
CA ASP A 131 -14.67 4.15 4.82
C ASP A 131 -13.65 4.99 5.60
N VAL A 132 -14.10 5.91 6.47
CA VAL A 132 -13.20 6.65 7.36
C VAL A 132 -12.47 5.71 8.33
N VAL A 133 -13.14 4.71 8.91
CA VAL A 133 -12.48 3.71 9.77
C VAL A 133 -11.44 2.91 8.98
N ARG A 134 -11.77 2.51 7.74
CA ARG A 134 -10.85 1.82 6.83
C ARG A 134 -9.59 2.66 6.60
N VAL A 135 -9.75 3.89 6.12
CA VAL A 135 -8.64 4.81 5.80
C VAL A 135 -7.82 5.13 7.03
N TRP A 136 -8.42 5.32 8.21
CA TRP A 136 -7.66 5.52 9.45
C TRP A 136 -6.77 4.31 9.79
N ILE A 137 -7.28 3.08 9.64
CA ILE A 137 -6.47 1.87 9.86
C ILE A 137 -5.37 1.77 8.80
N GLU A 138 -5.70 1.94 7.52
CA GLU A 138 -4.75 1.96 6.41
C GLU A 138 -3.66 2.99 6.60
N LYS A 139 -3.95 4.15 7.18
CA LYS A 139 -2.97 5.20 7.44
C LYS A 139 -2.22 5.02 8.76
N GLY A 140 -2.22 3.80 9.30
CA GLY A 140 -1.41 3.40 10.45
C GLY A 140 -2.09 3.54 11.81
N ALA A 141 -3.42 3.76 11.84
CA ALA A 141 -4.24 3.79 13.05
C ALA A 141 -3.69 4.73 14.14
N ALA A 142 -3.18 5.90 13.76
CA ALA A 142 -2.53 6.80 14.71
C ALA A 142 -3.54 7.41 15.70
N ALA A 143 -3.07 7.65 16.93
CA ALA A 143 -3.84 8.29 17.99
C ALA A 143 -3.93 9.82 17.81
N ALA A 144 -3.07 10.39 16.97
CA ALA A 144 -2.92 11.83 16.79
C ALA A 144 -2.54 12.16 15.35
N GLY A 145 -2.74 13.42 14.98
CA GLY A 145 -2.59 13.90 13.61
C GLY A 145 -3.86 13.75 12.79
N VAL A 146 -3.89 14.43 11.65
CA VAL A 146 -5.00 14.37 10.72
C VAL A 146 -4.67 13.44 9.56
N VAL A 147 -5.56 12.48 9.29
CA VAL A 147 -5.47 11.56 8.16
C VAL A 147 -6.13 12.19 6.93
N GLY A 148 -5.44 12.12 5.79
CA GLY A 148 -6.01 12.44 4.48
C GLY A 148 -6.45 11.19 3.70
N ASP A 149 -7.29 11.38 2.69
CA ASP A 149 -7.76 10.28 1.84
C ASP A 149 -6.67 9.70 0.93
N ASN A 150 -6.94 8.52 0.35
CA ASN A 150 -5.97 7.81 -0.50
C ASN A 150 -5.81 8.44 -1.89
N GLU A 151 -6.73 9.30 -2.34
CA GLU A 151 -6.76 9.82 -3.70
C GLU A 151 -6.04 11.17 -3.83
N SER A 152 -6.36 12.11 -2.93
CA SER A 152 -5.87 13.48 -2.91
C SER A 152 -4.89 13.74 -1.76
N GLY A 153 -4.94 12.93 -0.71
CA GLY A 153 -4.19 13.18 0.53
C GLY A 153 -4.76 14.29 1.40
N ASN A 154 -5.88 14.91 1.01
CA ASN A 154 -6.54 15.96 1.78
C ASN A 154 -7.45 15.37 2.86
N SER A 155 -7.67 16.15 3.91
CA SER A 155 -8.56 15.80 5.02
C SER A 155 -10.01 16.20 4.80
N ASP A 156 -10.31 17.04 3.81
CA ASP A 156 -11.66 17.57 3.54
C ASP A 156 -12.68 16.46 3.29
N THR A 157 -12.30 15.44 2.52
CA THR A 157 -13.16 14.29 2.22
C THR A 157 -13.44 13.45 3.48
N ILE A 158 -12.42 13.27 4.34
CA ILE A 158 -12.56 12.59 5.64
C ILE A 158 -13.48 13.41 6.56
N ALA A 159 -13.31 14.72 6.57
CA ALA A 159 -14.10 15.66 7.36
C ALA A 159 -15.58 15.66 6.92
N GLU A 160 -15.84 15.70 5.60
CA GLU A 160 -17.18 15.60 5.01
C GLU A 160 -17.87 14.29 5.37
N LYS A 161 -17.17 13.15 5.24
CA LYS A 161 -17.69 11.81 5.58
C LYS A 161 -18.08 11.68 7.05
N LEU A 162 -17.44 12.44 7.93
CA LEU A 162 -17.75 12.52 9.36
C LEU A 162 -18.73 13.65 9.72
N GLY A 163 -18.97 14.62 8.83
CA GLY A 163 -19.75 15.82 9.10
C GLY A 163 -19.08 16.76 10.11
N VAL A 164 -17.75 16.87 10.08
CA VAL A 164 -16.94 17.69 11.00
C VAL A 164 -15.95 18.55 10.21
N CYS A 165 -15.15 19.35 10.91
CA CYS A 165 -13.97 19.99 10.34
C CYS A 165 -12.68 19.45 10.93
N LEU A 166 -11.70 19.30 10.04
CA LEU A 166 -10.35 18.86 10.34
C LEU A 166 -9.35 19.84 9.73
N PRO A 167 -8.21 20.12 10.38
CA PRO A 167 -7.08 20.80 9.77
C PRO A 167 -6.55 20.05 8.54
N ALA A 168 -5.60 20.65 7.80
CA ALA A 168 -4.88 19.96 6.74
C ALA A 168 -4.23 18.66 7.24
N ALA A 169 -4.20 17.64 6.38
CA ALA A 169 -3.66 16.33 6.70
C ALA A 169 -2.17 16.39 7.09
N ASP A 170 -1.81 15.56 8.08
CA ASP A 170 -0.43 15.32 8.48
C ASP A 170 0.13 14.08 7.77
N PRO A 171 1.45 13.98 7.55
CA PRO A 171 2.07 12.73 7.11
C PRO A 171 2.15 11.78 8.30
N VAL A 172 1.01 11.16 8.61
CA VAL A 172 0.83 10.29 9.76
C VAL A 172 1.79 9.10 9.67
N GLN A 173 2.51 8.91 10.76
CA GLN A 173 3.50 7.85 10.90
C GLN A 173 2.89 6.64 11.61
N ALA A 174 3.14 5.45 11.10
CA ALA A 174 2.69 4.22 11.73
C ALA A 174 3.41 4.03 13.08
N ILE A 175 2.74 3.36 14.01
CA ILE A 175 3.36 2.91 15.25
C ILE A 175 4.43 1.87 14.88
N ALA A 176 5.64 2.05 15.40
CA ALA A 176 6.75 1.13 15.13
C ALA A 176 6.38 -0.30 15.57
N LEU A 177 6.61 -1.26 14.68
CA LEU A 177 6.40 -2.68 14.98
C LEU A 177 7.33 -3.07 16.13
N GLN A 178 6.76 -3.66 17.18
CA GLN A 178 7.57 -4.13 18.30
C GLN A 178 8.44 -5.31 17.83
N PRO A 179 9.75 -5.33 18.17
CA PRO A 179 10.60 -6.46 17.84
C PRO A 179 10.13 -7.71 18.60
N PRO A 180 10.37 -8.92 18.06
CA PRO A 180 10.16 -10.16 18.80
C PRO A 180 10.94 -10.17 20.12
N ALA A 181 10.44 -10.92 21.10
CA ALA A 181 11.21 -11.14 22.33
C ALA A 181 12.51 -11.89 22.02
N GLU A 182 13.52 -11.66 22.85
CA GLU A 182 14.83 -12.33 22.72
C GLU A 182 14.65 -13.85 22.73
N GLY A 183 15.20 -14.53 21.70
CA GLY A 183 15.09 -15.98 21.53
C GLY A 183 13.85 -16.46 20.78
N ASP A 184 12.88 -15.58 20.50
CA ASP A 184 11.67 -15.90 19.73
C ASP A 184 11.77 -15.49 18.25
N GLY A 185 12.60 -14.48 17.94
CA GLY A 185 12.80 -14.02 16.57
C GLY A 185 13.81 -12.89 16.42
N VAL A 186 13.84 -12.31 15.23
CA VAL A 186 14.65 -11.14 14.86
C VAL A 186 13.79 -10.13 14.09
N GLN A 187 14.19 -8.87 14.13
CA GLN A 187 13.54 -7.80 13.37
C GLN A 187 14.52 -7.19 12.36
N LEU A 188 14.10 -7.14 11.10
CA LEU A 188 14.76 -6.34 10.07
C LEU A 188 14.10 -4.95 10.02
N VAL A 189 14.92 -3.92 10.10
CA VAL A 189 14.48 -2.53 10.11
C VAL A 189 15.03 -1.81 8.88
N MET A 190 14.17 -1.05 8.21
CA MET A 190 14.57 -0.25 7.07
C MET A 190 15.38 0.98 7.53
N PRO A 191 16.56 1.27 6.92
CA PRO A 191 17.21 2.56 7.11
C PRO A 191 16.30 3.67 6.58
N GLN A 192 15.77 4.49 7.48
CA GLN A 192 14.77 5.49 7.09
C GLN A 192 15.32 6.51 6.08
N HIS A 193 14.45 6.98 5.20
CA HIS A 193 14.76 8.07 4.27
C HIS A 193 13.64 9.10 4.26
N ARG A 194 13.97 10.31 3.83
CA ARG A 194 13.00 11.40 3.71
C ARG A 194 12.12 11.20 2.49
N ILE A 195 10.86 11.61 2.60
CA ILE A 195 9.97 11.89 1.48
C ILE A 195 9.57 13.37 1.59
N ALA A 196 9.80 14.14 0.53
CA ALA A 196 9.48 15.56 0.54
C ALA A 196 7.96 15.77 0.51
N ALA A 197 7.48 16.92 1.00
CA ALA A 197 6.09 17.33 0.83
C ALA A 197 5.69 17.34 -0.66
N GLY A 198 4.47 16.91 -0.99
CA GLY A 198 3.92 16.87 -2.35
C GLY A 198 4.76 16.07 -3.35
N SER A 199 5.37 14.95 -2.94
CA SER A 199 6.25 14.15 -3.81
C SER A 199 5.91 12.66 -3.81
N GLU A 200 6.14 12.02 -4.95
CA GLU A 200 6.18 10.56 -5.11
C GLU A 200 7.60 10.20 -5.53
N ILE A 201 8.18 9.18 -4.88
CA ILE A 201 9.52 8.70 -5.18
C ILE A 201 9.53 7.18 -5.26
N GLU A 202 10.29 6.65 -6.21
CA GLU A 202 10.72 5.26 -6.21
C GLU A 202 12.25 5.22 -6.24
N ILE A 203 12.82 4.72 -5.14
CA ILE A 203 14.25 4.76 -4.90
C ILE A 203 14.81 3.38 -4.58
N CYS A 204 16.12 3.24 -4.72
CA CYS A 204 16.88 2.09 -4.28
C CYS A 204 18.08 2.49 -3.43
N TYR A 205 18.33 1.72 -2.37
CA TYR A 205 19.56 1.79 -1.57
C TYR A 205 19.82 0.45 -0.89
N ALA A 206 21.03 0.28 -0.36
CA ALA A 206 21.44 -0.94 0.32
C ALA A 206 21.68 -0.71 1.82
N SER A 207 21.48 -1.77 2.60
CA SER A 207 22.00 -1.89 3.96
C SER A 207 22.53 -3.30 4.20
N TYR A 208 23.32 -3.45 5.25
CA TYR A 208 23.78 -4.74 5.73
C TYR A 208 23.06 -5.08 7.04
N TYR A 209 22.74 -6.35 7.23
CA TYR A 209 22.22 -6.89 8.49
C TYR A 209 23.04 -8.10 8.92
N ASP A 210 23.15 -8.33 10.23
CA ASP A 210 23.77 -9.51 10.81
C ASP A 210 23.00 -9.99 12.05
N PHE A 211 22.35 -11.15 11.94
CA PHE A 211 21.60 -11.78 13.02
C PHE A 211 22.39 -12.87 13.74
N SER A 212 23.67 -13.08 13.41
CA SER A 212 24.46 -14.21 13.95
C SER A 212 24.51 -14.26 15.47
N GLY A 213 24.43 -13.11 16.15
CA GLY A 213 24.40 -13.04 17.62
C GLY A 213 23.03 -13.23 18.25
N GLN A 214 21.95 -13.29 17.45
CA GLN A 214 20.56 -13.34 17.91
C GLN A 214 19.88 -14.68 17.61
N VAL A 215 20.35 -15.42 16.60
CA VAL A 215 19.75 -16.70 16.18
C VAL A 215 20.35 -17.88 16.95
N PRO A 216 19.56 -18.64 17.72
CA PRO A 216 20.02 -19.88 18.34
C PRO A 216 20.39 -20.97 17.31
N ASP A 217 21.45 -21.73 17.59
CA ASP A 217 21.97 -22.80 16.71
C ASP A 217 20.91 -23.78 16.19
N ARG A 218 19.86 -24.06 16.98
CA ARG A 218 18.79 -25.01 16.61
C ARG A 218 17.94 -24.57 15.41
N TYR A 219 17.94 -23.28 15.09
CA TYR A 219 17.23 -22.70 13.95
C TYR A 219 18.12 -22.47 12.74
N LEU A 220 19.43 -22.67 12.87
CA LEU A 220 20.35 -22.60 11.75
C LEU A 220 20.16 -23.81 10.82
N ASP A 221 20.45 -23.60 9.54
CA ASP A 221 20.60 -24.70 8.60
C ASP A 221 21.96 -25.39 8.77
N GLU A 222 22.20 -26.47 8.01
CA GLU A 222 23.44 -27.25 8.11
C GLU A 222 24.71 -26.45 7.78
N SER A 223 24.58 -25.39 6.97
CA SER A 223 25.70 -24.52 6.59
C SER A 223 26.04 -23.49 7.69
N GLY A 224 25.04 -23.11 8.49
CA GLY A 224 25.13 -21.98 9.40
C GLY A 224 25.01 -20.61 8.71
N ASP A 225 24.76 -20.57 7.40
CA ASP A 225 24.61 -19.33 6.63
C ASP A 225 23.14 -18.86 6.56
N TYR A 226 22.20 -19.72 6.94
CA TYR A 226 20.76 -19.43 6.93
C TYR A 226 20.10 -19.90 8.22
N PHE A 227 18.93 -19.34 8.50
CA PHE A 227 18.04 -19.79 9.56
C PHE A 227 16.61 -19.94 9.07
N PHE A 228 15.84 -20.76 9.78
CA PHE A 228 14.44 -21.01 9.46
C PHE A 228 13.53 -20.11 10.31
N ALA A 229 12.62 -19.42 9.65
CA ALA A 229 11.71 -18.48 10.28
C ALA A 229 10.32 -18.54 9.65
N ARG A 230 9.36 -17.91 10.30
CA ARG A 230 8.08 -17.50 9.76
C ARG A 230 7.99 -15.98 9.87
N LYS A 231 7.41 -15.33 8.87
CA LYS A 231 7.15 -13.89 8.92
C LYS A 231 5.91 -13.67 9.76
N GLU A 232 6.02 -12.88 10.82
CA GLU A 232 4.88 -12.51 11.68
C GLU A 232 5.00 -11.04 12.02
N GLY A 233 4.34 -10.20 11.24
CA GLY A 233 4.38 -8.75 11.37
C GLY A 233 5.22 -8.09 10.27
N SER A 234 4.54 -7.29 9.46
CA SER A 234 5.14 -6.24 8.65
C SER A 234 4.47 -4.92 9.02
N ARG A 235 5.27 -3.86 9.18
CA ARG A 235 4.73 -2.52 9.35
C ARG A 235 5.51 -1.57 8.48
N GLU A 236 4.78 -0.67 7.85
CA GLU A 236 5.29 0.38 6.98
C GLU A 236 4.54 1.66 7.35
N ASP A 237 5.15 2.82 7.12
CA ASP A 237 4.45 4.08 7.29
C ASP A 237 3.30 4.23 6.27
N ALA A 238 2.32 5.08 6.59
CA ALA A 238 1.09 5.24 5.82
C ALA A 238 1.31 5.64 4.34
N ASN A 239 2.44 6.28 4.11
CA ASN A 239 2.90 6.86 2.86
C ASN A 239 3.54 5.85 1.90
N THR A 240 3.65 4.59 2.31
CA THR A 240 4.21 3.53 1.48
C THR A 240 3.17 3.05 0.48
N HIS A 241 3.51 3.12 -0.81
CA HIS A 241 2.74 2.47 -1.86
C HIS A 241 3.15 1.01 -1.98
N HIS A 242 4.46 0.73 -2.08
CA HIS A 242 5.00 -0.61 -1.85
C HIS A 242 6.45 -0.55 -1.39
N LEU A 243 6.88 -1.57 -0.65
CA LEU A 243 8.25 -1.76 -0.23
C LEU A 243 8.74 -3.17 -0.57
N ILE A 244 9.67 -3.25 -1.51
CA ILE A 244 10.25 -4.52 -1.97
C ILE A 244 11.64 -4.66 -1.34
N VAL A 245 11.80 -5.66 -0.48
CA VAL A 245 13.08 -6.01 0.13
C VAL A 245 13.71 -7.13 -0.69
N MET A 246 14.89 -6.88 -1.23
CA MET A 246 15.56 -7.79 -2.15
C MET A 246 16.89 -8.24 -1.54
N LYS A 247 17.21 -9.54 -1.65
CA LYS A 247 18.60 -9.99 -1.44
C LYS A 247 19.34 -9.87 -2.78
N PRO A 248 20.35 -9.00 -2.92
CA PRO A 248 21.20 -8.97 -4.11
C PRO A 248 22.00 -10.28 -4.22
N THR A 249 22.34 -10.68 -5.44
CA THR A 249 23.26 -11.80 -5.68
C THR A 249 24.73 -11.36 -5.61
N THR A 250 24.98 -10.06 -5.42
CA THR A 250 26.31 -9.47 -5.24
C THR A 250 27.01 -10.06 -4.00
N PRO A 251 28.24 -10.55 -4.13
CA PRO A 251 28.99 -11.08 -2.99
C PRO A 251 29.39 -9.96 -2.02
N ILE A 252 29.39 -10.26 -0.72
CA ILE A 252 29.73 -9.30 0.34
C ILE A 252 31.15 -8.70 0.19
N SER A 253 32.04 -9.38 -0.53
CA SER A 253 33.38 -8.86 -0.85
C SER A 253 33.38 -7.59 -1.71
N LEU A 254 32.23 -7.22 -2.30
CA LEU A 254 32.05 -6.00 -3.08
C LEU A 254 31.35 -4.89 -2.30
N ILE A 255 31.25 -4.98 -0.97
CA ILE A 255 30.58 -3.97 -0.14
C ILE A 255 31.20 -2.56 -0.26
N ASP A 256 32.50 -2.48 -0.56
CA ASP A 256 33.25 -1.24 -0.78
C ASP A 256 33.24 -0.77 -2.25
N ASP A 257 32.45 -1.41 -3.13
CA ASP A 257 32.38 -1.02 -4.53
C ASP A 257 31.82 0.42 -4.66
N PRO A 258 32.46 1.30 -5.46
CA PRO A 258 32.08 2.71 -5.57
C PRO A 258 30.67 2.94 -6.10
N SER A 259 30.03 1.95 -6.72
CA SER A 259 28.63 2.05 -7.18
C SER A 259 27.63 2.23 -6.02
N TYR A 260 27.95 1.76 -4.81
CA TYR A 260 27.17 2.00 -3.59
C TYR A 260 27.33 3.44 -3.06
N GLY A 261 28.37 4.16 -3.49
CA GLY A 261 28.70 5.48 -2.94
C GLY A 261 29.09 5.43 -1.46
N ASP A 262 28.96 6.58 -0.79
CA ASP A 262 29.32 6.68 0.62
C ASP A 262 28.29 5.98 1.52
N TRP A 263 28.80 5.22 2.48
CA TRP A 263 28.00 4.62 3.55
C TRP A 263 27.82 5.62 4.68
N VAL A 264 26.58 5.91 5.03
CA VAL A 264 26.23 6.91 6.05
C VAL A 264 25.10 6.43 6.97
N CYS A 265 25.09 6.91 8.21
CA CYS A 265 23.99 6.66 9.13
C CYS A 265 22.71 7.34 8.62
N ALA A 266 21.60 6.60 8.57
CA ALA A 266 20.36 7.05 7.96
C ALA A 266 19.63 8.16 8.75
N SER A 267 19.82 8.19 10.08
CA SER A 267 18.96 8.95 11.00
C SER A 267 19.61 9.24 12.35
N GLY A 268 18.86 9.91 13.22
CA GLY A 268 19.29 10.26 14.57
C GLY A 268 20.30 11.40 14.61
N THR A 269 21.03 11.52 15.71
CA THR A 269 22.05 12.57 15.89
C THR A 269 23.26 12.39 14.96
N GLU A 270 23.49 11.15 14.50
CA GLU A 270 24.58 10.79 13.60
C GLU A 270 24.16 10.79 12.12
N ALA A 271 22.95 11.28 11.78
CA ALA A 271 22.46 11.27 10.40
C ALA A 271 23.45 11.91 9.42
N GLY A 272 23.85 11.16 8.39
CA GLY A 272 24.84 11.58 7.40
C GLY A 272 26.31 11.40 7.81
N ALA A 273 26.59 10.97 9.05
CA ALA A 273 27.95 10.60 9.45
C ALA A 273 28.40 9.33 8.70
N PRO A 274 29.68 9.25 8.26
CA PRO A 274 30.22 8.04 7.65
C PRO A 274 30.15 6.85 8.60
N CYS A 275 29.81 5.68 8.06
CA CYS A 275 29.75 4.43 8.82
C CYS A 275 30.41 3.28 8.06
N ASP A 276 30.86 2.27 8.80
CA ASP A 276 31.23 0.98 8.24
C ASP A 276 29.97 0.10 8.23
N PRO A 277 29.46 -0.33 7.05
CA PRO A 277 28.26 -1.13 6.98
C PRO A 277 28.38 -2.51 7.65
N LEU A 278 29.59 -3.05 7.82
CA LEU A 278 29.80 -4.32 8.52
C LEU A 278 29.85 -4.17 10.05
N ASP A 279 30.01 -2.94 10.56
CA ASP A 279 29.87 -2.64 11.98
C ASP A 279 28.43 -2.20 12.28
N THR A 280 27.60 -3.15 12.73
CA THR A 280 26.20 -2.90 13.07
C THR A 280 25.99 -1.95 14.26
N ASN A 281 27.06 -1.54 14.96
CA ASN A 281 26.99 -0.57 16.05
C ASN A 281 27.43 0.85 15.64
N SER A 282 27.92 1.04 14.42
CA SER A 282 28.52 2.30 13.96
C SER A 282 27.57 3.50 13.98
N CYS A 283 26.26 3.25 13.97
CA CYS A 283 25.22 4.28 13.90
C CYS A 283 24.34 4.38 15.16
N GLY A 284 24.68 3.70 16.26
CA GLY A 284 23.88 3.70 17.48
C GLY A 284 22.48 3.11 17.26
N GLU A 285 21.43 3.92 17.45
CA GLU A 285 20.02 3.53 17.19
C GLU A 285 19.63 3.65 15.71
N SER A 286 20.51 4.19 14.86
CA SER A 286 20.29 4.30 13.42
C SER A 286 20.94 3.13 12.65
N ILE A 287 20.73 3.07 11.34
CA ILE A 287 21.21 2.01 10.47
C ILE A 287 22.13 2.61 9.41
N CYS A 288 23.28 1.97 9.20
CA CYS A 288 24.20 2.32 8.12
C CYS A 288 23.59 1.93 6.77
N ARG A 289 23.54 2.87 5.82
CA ARG A 289 23.06 2.63 4.46
C ARG A 289 23.99 3.21 3.41
N SER A 290 23.92 2.67 2.20
CA SER A 290 24.59 3.22 1.04
C SER A 290 23.88 4.48 0.53
N ARG A 291 24.36 5.06 -0.58
CA ARG A 291 23.67 6.18 -1.23
C ARG A 291 22.26 5.78 -1.67
N ILE A 292 21.35 6.75 -1.60
CA ILE A 292 20.03 6.63 -2.22
C ILE A 292 20.14 6.97 -3.70
N GLY A 293 19.65 6.07 -4.55
CA GLY A 293 19.57 6.27 -6.00
C GLY A 293 18.13 6.25 -6.49
N ASP A 294 17.85 7.02 -7.55
CA ASP A 294 16.54 7.10 -8.23
C ASP A 294 16.37 5.92 -9.19
N ASN A 295 16.49 4.70 -8.67
CA ASN A 295 16.46 3.45 -9.43
C ASN A 295 15.15 2.70 -9.17
N VAL A 296 14.18 2.85 -10.08
CA VAL A 296 12.94 2.05 -10.13
C VAL A 296 13.26 0.55 -10.13
N ALA A 297 12.57 -0.20 -9.27
CA ALA A 297 12.79 -1.62 -9.02
C ALA A 297 14.26 -2.01 -8.76
N CYS A 298 15.09 -1.07 -8.25
CA CYS A 298 16.53 -1.23 -8.09
C CYS A 298 17.32 -1.53 -9.39
N PHE A 299 16.75 -1.29 -10.57
CA PHE A 299 17.45 -1.54 -11.82
C PHE A 299 18.68 -0.66 -11.99
N GLY A 300 19.83 -1.29 -12.20
CA GLY A 300 21.11 -0.60 -12.35
C GLY A 300 21.70 -0.06 -11.05
N PHE A 301 21.17 -0.46 -9.87
CA PHE A 301 21.74 -0.10 -8.57
C PHE A 301 22.81 -1.10 -8.12
N GLY A 302 23.94 -0.59 -7.60
CA GLY A 302 25.05 -1.39 -7.11
C GLY A 302 25.98 -1.96 -8.20
N PRO A 303 26.87 -2.90 -7.84
CA PRO A 303 27.90 -3.43 -8.74
C PRO A 303 27.30 -4.23 -9.90
N ASP A 304 27.96 -4.23 -11.05
CA ASP A 304 27.54 -5.02 -12.23
C ASP A 304 27.41 -6.52 -11.93
N GLU A 305 28.22 -7.04 -11.01
CA GLU A 305 28.10 -8.40 -10.52
C GLU A 305 26.96 -8.52 -9.51
N GLY A 306 25.92 -9.24 -9.91
CA GLY A 306 24.77 -9.52 -9.06
C GLY A 306 23.75 -8.39 -8.92
N ARG A 307 23.83 -7.35 -9.77
CA ARG A 307 22.75 -6.35 -9.92
C ARG A 307 21.47 -7.00 -10.49
N PRO A 308 20.29 -6.52 -10.09
CA PRO A 308 19.03 -6.88 -10.75
C PRO A 308 19.03 -6.41 -12.22
N ASN A 309 18.85 -7.34 -13.18
CA ASN A 309 18.79 -7.03 -14.62
C ASN A 309 17.37 -7.07 -15.23
N GLY A 310 16.32 -7.10 -14.40
CA GLY A 310 14.93 -7.21 -14.87
C GLY A 310 14.25 -8.49 -14.38
N GLY A 311 13.49 -8.38 -13.30
CA GLY A 311 12.35 -9.26 -12.99
C GLY A 311 12.60 -10.71 -12.56
N THR A 312 13.82 -11.23 -12.47
CA THR A 312 14.04 -12.68 -12.16
C THR A 312 15.25 -13.02 -11.26
N ASP A 313 16.11 -12.05 -10.94
CA ASP A 313 17.34 -12.29 -10.13
C ASP A 313 17.17 -11.86 -8.65
N PHE A 314 15.95 -11.90 -8.11
CA PHE A 314 15.68 -11.59 -6.71
C PHE A 314 15.60 -12.88 -5.90
N ASN A 315 16.28 -12.97 -4.76
CA ASN A 315 15.87 -13.98 -3.78
C ASN A 315 14.57 -13.49 -3.13
N GLU A 316 13.47 -14.21 -3.39
CA GLU A 316 12.11 -13.84 -3.02
C GLU A 316 11.80 -14.06 -1.53
N THR A 317 12.74 -14.60 -0.75
CA THR A 317 12.55 -14.91 0.68
C THR A 317 11.89 -13.78 1.47
N PHE A 318 12.27 -12.53 1.20
CA PHE A 318 11.72 -11.37 1.90
C PHE A 318 10.39 -10.86 1.34
N LEU A 319 10.03 -11.29 0.12
CA LEU A 319 8.79 -10.94 -0.58
C LEU A 319 7.64 -11.86 -0.21
N ILE A 320 7.93 -13.04 0.33
CA ILE A 320 6.94 -13.94 0.89
C ILE A 320 6.13 -13.18 1.96
N PRO A 321 4.79 -13.10 1.82
CA PRO A 321 3.93 -12.44 2.79
C PRO A 321 3.79 -13.26 4.07
N GLU A 322 3.25 -12.62 5.09
CA GLU A 322 2.82 -13.30 6.30
C GLU A 322 1.69 -14.29 5.98
N THR A 323 1.76 -15.48 6.58
CA THR A 323 0.79 -16.54 6.36
C THR A 323 0.61 -17.38 7.63
N SER A 324 -0.62 -17.87 7.82
CA SER A 324 -0.99 -18.75 8.93
C SER A 324 -0.97 -20.23 8.57
N ILE A 325 -0.43 -20.60 7.39
CA ILE A 325 -0.32 -22.00 6.95
C ILE A 325 0.46 -22.81 8.00
N PRO A 326 -0.12 -23.89 8.56
CA PRO A 326 0.57 -24.74 9.52
C PRO A 326 1.88 -25.32 8.98
N GLY A 327 2.92 -25.39 9.81
CA GLY A 327 4.24 -25.90 9.40
C GLY A 327 4.97 -25.04 8.36
N PHE A 328 4.45 -23.87 8.00
CA PHE A 328 5.09 -22.97 7.03
C PHE A 328 6.37 -22.36 7.58
N TYR A 329 7.40 -22.37 6.74
CA TYR A 329 8.66 -21.71 7.03
C TYR A 329 9.27 -21.07 5.79
N ILE A 330 10.16 -20.12 6.03
CA ILE A 330 11.05 -19.52 5.05
C ILE A 330 12.50 -19.67 5.52
N LYS A 331 13.42 -19.71 4.56
CA LYS A 331 14.86 -19.79 4.81
C LYS A 331 15.51 -18.43 4.62
N VAL A 332 15.85 -17.75 5.71
CA VAL A 332 16.40 -16.39 5.72
C VAL A 332 17.92 -16.44 5.84
N PRO A 333 18.70 -15.69 5.04
CA PRO A 333 20.15 -15.62 5.25
C PRO A 333 20.46 -15.02 6.62
N LEU A 334 21.43 -15.58 7.34
CA LEU A 334 21.79 -15.15 8.69
C LEU A 334 22.33 -13.72 8.73
N ARG A 335 23.00 -13.32 7.65
CA ARG A 335 23.56 -11.98 7.44
C ARG A 335 23.70 -11.70 5.94
N GLY A 336 23.78 -10.44 5.58
CA GLY A 336 24.03 -10.06 4.19
C GLY A 336 23.58 -8.65 3.84
N LEU A 337 23.82 -8.29 2.58
CA LEU A 337 23.25 -7.08 2.00
C LEU A 337 21.77 -7.31 1.69
N VAL A 338 20.99 -6.23 1.81
CA VAL A 338 19.63 -6.11 1.30
C VAL A 338 19.51 -4.84 0.49
N TYR A 339 18.77 -4.89 -0.61
CA TYR A 339 18.34 -3.71 -1.35
C TYR A 339 16.90 -3.38 -0.95
N TRP A 340 16.68 -2.10 -0.68
CA TRP A 340 15.38 -1.53 -0.35
C TRP A 340 14.87 -0.78 -1.57
N ASN A 341 13.96 -1.38 -2.32
CA ASN A 341 13.19 -0.66 -3.31
C ASN A 341 11.95 -0.08 -2.63
N SER A 342 12.03 1.21 -2.33
CA SER A 342 10.96 1.95 -1.66
C SER A 342 10.22 2.79 -2.68
N HIS A 343 8.94 2.47 -2.90
CA HIS A 343 8.01 3.33 -3.61
C HIS A 343 7.03 3.94 -2.62
N ALA A 344 7.13 5.25 -2.44
CA ALA A 344 6.36 5.96 -1.42
C ALA A 344 5.99 7.36 -1.90
N TYR A 345 4.84 7.84 -1.43
CA TYR A 345 4.31 9.15 -1.77
C TYR A 345 4.05 9.97 -0.51
N ASN A 346 4.05 11.28 -0.64
CA ASN A 346 3.66 12.19 0.41
C ASN A 346 2.86 13.33 -0.21
N LEU A 347 1.53 13.17 -0.15
CA LEU A 347 0.58 14.14 -0.67
C LEU A 347 0.35 15.32 0.29
N THR A 348 0.98 15.30 1.47
CA THR A 348 0.82 16.35 2.48
C THR A 348 1.79 17.51 2.26
N GLU A 349 1.54 18.63 2.93
CA GLU A 349 2.36 19.85 2.86
C GLU A 349 3.64 19.77 3.72
N LYS A 350 3.84 18.69 4.48
CA LYS A 350 4.98 18.54 5.41
C LYS A 350 5.88 17.40 4.95
N ASP A 351 7.19 17.59 5.07
CA ASP A 351 8.13 16.49 4.87
C ASP A 351 7.87 15.36 5.88
N THR A 352 8.19 14.13 5.49
CA THR A 352 8.13 12.98 6.39
C THR A 352 9.32 12.06 6.24
N MET A 353 9.43 11.11 7.16
CA MET A 353 10.38 10.00 7.09
C MET A 353 9.62 8.72 6.84
N HIS A 354 10.10 7.93 5.88
CA HIS A 354 9.62 6.60 5.58
C HIS A 354 10.36 5.57 6.43
N ARG A 355 9.62 4.77 7.18
CA ARG A 355 10.12 3.71 8.04
C ARG A 355 9.36 2.43 7.77
N ALA A 356 10.04 1.31 7.96
CA ALA A 356 9.45 0.00 7.83
C ALA A 356 10.18 -1.04 8.69
N TRP A 357 9.43 -2.05 9.09
CA TRP A 357 9.87 -3.14 9.96
C TRP A 357 9.32 -4.46 9.44
N ARG A 358 10.11 -5.52 9.63
CA ARG A 358 9.75 -6.91 9.35
C ARG A 358 10.19 -7.78 10.50
N ASN A 359 9.25 -8.51 11.08
CA ASN A 359 9.54 -9.48 12.13
C ASN A 359 9.64 -10.89 11.51
N PHE A 360 10.68 -11.60 11.91
CA PHE A 360 10.91 -13.00 11.60
C PHE A 360 10.94 -13.77 12.90
N LEU A 361 9.91 -14.58 13.16
CA LEU A 361 9.90 -15.49 14.29
C LEU A 361 10.55 -16.80 13.92
N PHE A 362 11.31 -17.41 14.82
CA PHE A 362 11.99 -18.66 14.52
C PHE A 362 10.99 -19.79 14.27
N ALA A 363 11.23 -20.58 13.22
CA ALA A 363 10.35 -21.67 12.83
C ALA A 363 10.71 -22.96 13.59
N GLU A 364 9.79 -23.41 14.44
CA GLU A 364 9.89 -24.71 15.11
C GLU A 364 9.51 -25.84 14.15
N GLU A 365 8.39 -25.65 13.43
CA GLU A 365 7.88 -26.57 12.42
C GLU A 365 8.37 -26.17 11.04
N ARG A 366 8.76 -27.16 10.24
CA ARG A 366 9.43 -26.96 8.94
C ARG A 366 8.89 -27.96 7.91
N GLU A 367 7.60 -27.87 7.63
CA GLU A 367 6.89 -28.84 6.80
C GLU A 367 6.77 -28.39 5.35
N VAL A 368 6.49 -27.10 5.14
CA VAL A 368 6.25 -26.54 3.81
C VAL A 368 6.89 -25.17 3.68
N THR A 369 7.47 -24.89 2.51
CA THR A 369 7.85 -23.54 2.11
C THR A 369 7.15 -23.17 0.81
N MET A 370 7.34 -21.95 0.36
CA MET A 370 6.63 -21.42 -0.81
C MET A 370 7.57 -20.70 -1.76
N TRP A 371 7.35 -20.95 -3.04
CA TRP A 371 7.86 -20.13 -4.11
C TRP A 371 6.78 -19.16 -4.56
N GLN A 372 7.01 -17.87 -4.39
CA GLN A 372 6.09 -16.82 -4.82
C GLN A 372 6.32 -16.51 -6.29
N TRP A 373 5.27 -16.21 -7.04
CA TRP A 373 5.38 -15.89 -8.45
C TRP A 373 4.41 -14.78 -8.83
N HIS A 374 4.74 -14.08 -9.91
CA HIS A 374 3.99 -12.94 -10.41
C HIS A 374 3.76 -13.10 -11.92
N ASP A 375 2.52 -12.97 -12.37
CA ASP A 375 2.16 -13.05 -13.79
C ASP A 375 2.36 -11.70 -14.52
N PHE A 376 3.58 -11.40 -14.91
CA PHE A 376 3.85 -10.14 -15.63
C PHE A 376 3.53 -10.19 -17.14
N ARG A 377 3.08 -11.34 -17.69
CA ARG A 377 2.85 -11.50 -19.15
C ARG A 377 1.86 -10.49 -19.71
N TYR A 378 0.94 -10.01 -18.86
CA TYR A 378 -0.14 -9.10 -19.24
C TYR A 378 -0.14 -7.81 -18.42
N ILE A 379 0.99 -7.44 -17.83
CA ILE A 379 1.11 -6.32 -16.87
C ILE A 379 0.45 -5.02 -17.35
N GLY A 380 0.53 -4.67 -18.65
CA GLY A 380 -0.07 -3.43 -19.18
C GLY A 380 -1.52 -3.57 -19.67
N ALA A 381 -2.22 -4.68 -19.40
CA ALA A 381 -3.49 -4.98 -20.05
C ALA A 381 -4.67 -4.09 -19.61
N GLY A 382 -4.58 -3.42 -18.46
CA GLY A 382 -5.54 -2.41 -18.01
C GLY A 382 -5.39 -1.05 -18.71
N ALA A 383 -4.25 -0.80 -19.35
CA ALA A 383 -4.02 0.43 -20.08
C ALA A 383 -4.90 0.56 -21.33
N GLY A 384 -5.21 1.80 -21.69
CA GLY A 384 -6.07 2.13 -22.82
C GLY A 384 -7.56 2.24 -22.48
N THR A 385 -7.96 1.96 -21.23
CA THR A 385 -9.31 2.27 -20.73
C THR A 385 -9.58 3.77 -20.92
N PRO A 386 -10.55 4.17 -21.76
CA PRO A 386 -10.78 5.59 -22.09
C PRO A 386 -11.18 6.42 -20.87
N ALA A 387 -11.06 7.74 -20.99
CA ALA A 387 -11.56 8.65 -19.96
C ALA A 387 -13.08 8.50 -19.81
N PHE A 388 -13.55 8.48 -18.55
CA PHE A 388 -14.96 8.32 -18.17
C PHE A 388 -15.59 7.00 -18.64
N GLU A 389 -14.77 5.95 -18.76
CA GLU A 389 -15.22 4.60 -19.12
C GLU A 389 -14.74 3.54 -18.11
N ARG A 390 -15.39 2.37 -18.16
CA ARG A 390 -14.96 1.15 -17.47
C ARG A 390 -14.57 0.09 -18.49
N GLN A 391 -13.51 -0.66 -18.20
CA GLN A 391 -13.10 -1.80 -19.01
C GLN A 391 -12.86 -3.04 -18.15
N THR A 392 -13.43 -4.17 -18.55
CA THR A 392 -13.09 -5.47 -17.98
C THR A 392 -12.01 -6.16 -18.81
N VAL A 393 -10.99 -6.66 -18.14
CA VAL A 393 -9.87 -7.39 -18.76
C VAL A 393 -9.77 -8.75 -18.09
N CYS A 394 -9.72 -9.83 -18.87
CA CYS A 394 -9.54 -11.20 -18.37
C CYS A 394 -8.37 -11.89 -19.08
N ARG A 395 -7.61 -12.71 -18.34
CA ARG A 395 -6.48 -13.51 -18.83
C ARG A 395 -6.44 -14.85 -18.11
N GLU A 396 -5.61 -15.74 -18.62
CA GLU A 396 -5.50 -17.11 -18.14
C GLU A 396 -4.10 -17.38 -17.60
N HIS A 397 -4.04 -18.16 -16.51
CA HIS A 397 -2.82 -18.74 -15.97
C HIS A 397 -2.96 -20.25 -15.88
N THR A 398 -2.12 -20.98 -16.61
CA THR A 398 -2.05 -22.44 -16.56
C THR A 398 -0.87 -22.85 -15.69
N PHE A 399 -1.13 -23.60 -14.62
CA PHE A 399 -0.07 -24.14 -13.77
C PHE A 399 0.72 -25.24 -14.49
N GLU A 400 1.77 -25.77 -13.85
CA GLU A 400 2.39 -27.06 -14.23
C GLU A 400 1.68 -28.22 -13.53
N GLN A 401 1.79 -29.43 -14.08
CA GLN A 401 1.14 -30.61 -13.48
C GLN A 401 1.81 -30.92 -12.13
N GLY A 402 0.99 -31.09 -11.09
CA GLY A 402 1.44 -31.34 -9.72
C GLY A 402 1.73 -30.07 -8.91
N ALA A 403 1.53 -28.87 -9.47
CA ALA A 403 1.69 -27.62 -8.73
C ALA A 403 0.67 -27.53 -7.57
N GLY A 404 1.14 -27.22 -6.37
CA GLY A 404 0.27 -27.02 -5.19
C GLY A 404 0.16 -25.54 -4.84
N LEU A 405 -0.99 -24.92 -5.05
CA LEU A 405 -1.22 -23.50 -4.74
C LEU A 405 -1.50 -23.30 -3.24
N LEU A 406 -0.68 -22.49 -2.57
CA LEU A 406 -0.81 -22.12 -1.16
C LEU A 406 -1.37 -20.73 -0.95
N MET A 407 -1.25 -19.87 -1.96
CA MET A 407 -1.70 -18.49 -1.86
C MET A 407 -2.07 -17.95 -3.25
N ILE A 408 -3.06 -17.08 -3.27
CA ILE A 408 -3.32 -16.19 -4.40
C ILE A 408 -3.59 -14.75 -3.91
N SER A 409 -3.15 -13.78 -4.70
CA SER A 409 -3.42 -12.37 -4.51
C SER A 409 -3.42 -11.66 -5.87
N SER A 410 -3.61 -10.35 -5.87
CA SER A 410 -3.72 -9.53 -7.07
C SER A 410 -2.89 -8.27 -6.93
N HIS A 411 -2.61 -7.60 -8.04
CA HIS A 411 -2.01 -6.28 -8.03
C HIS A 411 -2.51 -5.46 -9.23
N THR A 412 -3.09 -4.31 -8.91
CA THR A 412 -3.52 -3.22 -9.80
C THR A 412 -3.16 -1.90 -9.13
N HIS A 413 -3.35 -0.76 -9.79
CA HIS A 413 -3.21 0.55 -9.16
C HIS A 413 -4.57 1.24 -9.04
N LYS A 414 -4.57 2.57 -8.90
CA LYS A 414 -5.67 3.43 -8.44
C LYS A 414 -6.96 3.32 -9.23
N ARG A 415 -6.92 2.81 -10.47
CA ARG A 415 -8.07 2.61 -11.36
C ARG A 415 -8.59 1.18 -11.35
N GLY A 416 -7.88 0.23 -10.72
CA GLY A 416 -8.39 -1.11 -10.47
C GLY A 416 -9.56 -1.09 -9.48
N GLU A 417 -10.79 -1.25 -9.98
CA GLU A 417 -12.02 -1.23 -9.16
C GLU A 417 -12.29 -2.60 -8.52
N LEU A 418 -11.98 -3.68 -9.23
CA LEU A 418 -12.22 -5.05 -8.77
C LEU A 418 -11.31 -6.02 -9.50
N PHE A 419 -10.65 -6.91 -8.77
CA PHE A 419 -9.94 -8.06 -9.31
C PHE A 419 -10.60 -9.36 -8.83
N TRP A 420 -10.71 -10.38 -9.69
CA TRP A 420 -11.18 -11.70 -9.27
C TRP A 420 -10.50 -12.82 -10.02
N VAL A 421 -10.56 -14.03 -9.45
CA VAL A 421 -10.07 -15.27 -10.06
C VAL A 421 -11.16 -16.34 -10.01
N ASN A 422 -11.37 -16.96 -11.16
CA ASN A 422 -12.24 -18.11 -11.35
C ASN A 422 -11.39 -19.39 -11.45
N ASP A 423 -11.90 -20.46 -10.87
CA ASP A 423 -11.33 -21.79 -10.98
C ASP A 423 -11.59 -22.41 -12.38
N PRO A 424 -11.03 -23.60 -12.69
CA PRO A 424 -11.24 -24.26 -13.98
C PRO A 424 -12.70 -24.63 -14.28
N SER A 425 -13.58 -24.66 -13.27
CA SER A 425 -15.02 -24.89 -13.45
C SER A 425 -15.80 -23.61 -13.77
N GLY A 426 -15.16 -22.45 -13.63
CA GLY A 426 -15.74 -21.13 -13.76
C GLY A 426 -16.31 -20.56 -12.45
N GLU A 427 -16.04 -21.20 -11.31
CA GLU A 427 -16.46 -20.71 -9.99
C GLU A 427 -15.46 -19.67 -9.46
N ARG A 428 -15.96 -18.51 -9.04
CA ARG A 428 -15.15 -17.46 -8.43
C ARG A 428 -14.74 -17.87 -7.02
N PHE A 429 -13.43 -17.96 -6.77
CA PHE A 429 -12.90 -18.31 -5.45
C PHE A 429 -12.05 -17.20 -4.82
N TYR A 430 -11.62 -16.21 -5.60
CA TYR A 430 -10.90 -15.03 -5.12
C TYR A 430 -11.55 -13.77 -5.69
N GLU A 431 -11.65 -12.75 -4.86
CA GLU A 431 -12.12 -11.41 -5.23
C GLU A 431 -11.45 -10.37 -4.33
N SER A 432 -10.99 -9.26 -4.90
CA SER A 432 -10.46 -8.12 -4.15
C SER A 432 -10.84 -6.79 -4.81
N PRO A 433 -11.54 -5.89 -4.09
CA PRO A 433 -11.89 -4.55 -4.58
C PRO A 433 -10.83 -3.49 -4.22
N PHE A 434 -9.67 -3.90 -3.70
CA PHE A 434 -8.64 -3.00 -3.17
C PHE A 434 -7.37 -3.14 -4.00
N TYR A 435 -6.88 -2.03 -4.55
CA TYR A 435 -5.64 -2.00 -5.31
C TYR A 435 -4.41 -1.78 -4.42
N ASP A 436 -4.59 -1.05 -3.32
CA ASP A 436 -3.57 -0.59 -2.39
C ASP A 436 -3.22 -1.65 -1.32
N ASP A 437 -4.22 -2.42 -0.87
CA ASP A 437 -4.06 -3.56 0.04
C ASP A 437 -4.90 -4.75 -0.43
N PRO A 438 -4.50 -5.43 -1.53
CA PRO A 438 -5.25 -6.54 -2.09
C PRO A 438 -5.30 -7.72 -1.13
N PHE A 439 -6.42 -8.46 -1.14
CA PHE A 439 -6.55 -9.63 -0.28
C PHE A 439 -5.48 -10.68 -0.61
N TYR A 440 -4.97 -11.32 0.44
CA TYR A 440 -4.20 -12.56 0.34
C TYR A 440 -5.10 -13.71 0.76
N LEU A 441 -5.50 -14.55 -0.19
CA LEU A 441 -6.18 -15.80 0.11
C LEU A 441 -5.13 -16.90 0.26
N THR A 442 -5.06 -17.49 1.46
CA THR A 442 -4.15 -18.61 1.78
C THR A 442 -4.93 -19.92 1.92
N PHE A 443 -4.29 -21.04 1.59
CA PHE A 443 -4.85 -22.38 1.74
C PHE A 443 -4.07 -23.16 2.80
N ASP A 444 -4.77 -23.67 3.82
CA ASP A 444 -4.16 -24.48 4.90
C ASP A 444 -3.49 -25.75 4.36
N GLU A 445 -4.09 -26.35 3.33
CA GLU A 445 -3.49 -27.42 2.53
C GLU A 445 -3.36 -26.94 1.08
N PRO A 446 -2.24 -27.18 0.39
CA PRO A 446 -2.08 -26.72 -0.98
C PRO A 446 -3.12 -27.33 -1.92
N TRP A 447 -3.72 -26.47 -2.73
CA TRP A 447 -4.62 -26.89 -3.80
C TRP A 447 -3.80 -27.43 -4.98
N VAL A 448 -3.78 -28.76 -5.12
CA VAL A 448 -2.97 -29.45 -6.12
C VAL A 448 -3.66 -29.49 -7.49
N PHE A 449 -2.95 -29.02 -8.51
CA PHE A 449 -3.33 -29.07 -9.92
C PHE A 449 -2.63 -30.24 -10.63
N ASP A 450 -3.16 -31.47 -10.51
CA ASP A 450 -2.49 -32.71 -10.98
C ASP A 450 -3.05 -33.32 -12.27
N SER A 451 -4.08 -32.72 -12.88
CA SER A 451 -4.69 -33.26 -14.11
C SER A 451 -3.71 -33.26 -15.29
N GLU A 452 -3.76 -34.30 -16.13
CA GLU A 452 -3.05 -34.30 -17.42
C GLU A 452 -3.66 -33.29 -18.41
N ASP A 453 -4.94 -32.92 -18.24
CA ASP A 453 -5.59 -31.89 -19.04
C ASP A 453 -5.23 -30.50 -18.52
N SER A 454 -4.60 -29.67 -19.37
CA SER A 454 -4.24 -28.30 -19.02
C SER A 454 -5.46 -27.41 -18.74
N ALA A 455 -6.63 -27.70 -19.31
CA ALA A 455 -7.85 -26.93 -19.05
C ALA A 455 -8.26 -27.04 -17.57
N GLU A 456 -8.12 -28.21 -16.96
CA GLU A 456 -8.39 -28.45 -15.54
C GLU A 456 -7.32 -27.85 -14.60
N ARG A 457 -6.28 -27.22 -15.16
CA ARG A 457 -5.19 -26.56 -14.42
C ARG A 457 -5.04 -25.08 -14.80
N THR A 458 -6.04 -24.52 -15.49
CA THR A 458 -6.04 -23.14 -15.95
C THR A 458 -7.02 -22.31 -15.13
N LEU A 459 -6.51 -21.26 -14.49
CA LEU A 459 -7.30 -20.24 -13.84
C LEU A 459 -7.59 -19.10 -14.81
N GLU A 460 -8.77 -18.51 -14.72
CA GLU A 460 -9.08 -17.22 -15.35
C GLU A 460 -9.01 -16.14 -14.27
N PHE A 461 -8.24 -15.09 -14.52
CA PHE A 461 -8.19 -13.91 -13.65
C PHE A 461 -8.59 -12.67 -14.43
N CYS A 462 -9.32 -11.77 -13.79
CA CYS A 462 -9.87 -10.59 -14.42
C CYS A 462 -9.77 -9.37 -13.51
N ALA A 463 -9.81 -8.19 -14.11
CA ALA A 463 -10.00 -6.93 -13.40
C ALA A 463 -10.96 -5.98 -14.13
N ILE A 464 -11.68 -5.15 -13.37
CA ILE A 464 -12.39 -3.97 -13.86
C ILE A 464 -11.48 -2.76 -13.62
N TYR A 465 -11.20 -2.01 -14.67
CA TYR A 465 -10.56 -0.70 -14.59
C TYR A 465 -11.62 0.37 -14.76
N ASN A 466 -11.68 1.31 -13.82
CA ASN A 466 -12.61 2.42 -13.81
C ASN A 466 -11.84 3.74 -13.90
N ASN A 467 -12.01 4.45 -15.02
CA ASN A 467 -11.31 5.68 -15.28
C ASN A 467 -12.27 6.86 -15.22
N GLY A 468 -12.77 7.20 -14.04
CA GLY A 468 -13.66 8.35 -13.86
C GLY A 468 -15.15 8.06 -14.05
N VAL A 469 -15.65 6.89 -13.66
CA VAL A 469 -17.09 6.62 -13.64
C VAL A 469 -17.59 6.48 -12.21
N ALA A 470 -18.51 7.35 -11.80
CA ALA A 470 -19.14 7.32 -10.50
C ALA A 470 -20.00 6.06 -10.29
N ARG A 471 -20.44 5.85 -9.05
CA ARG A 471 -21.29 4.72 -8.66
C ARG A 471 -22.67 4.74 -9.35
N ASP A 472 -23.20 5.93 -9.63
CA ASP A 472 -24.47 6.10 -10.36
C ASP A 472 -24.30 6.04 -11.89
N GLY A 473 -23.07 5.84 -12.38
CA GLY A 473 -22.72 5.77 -13.79
C GLY A 473 -22.43 7.13 -14.45
N SER A 474 -22.51 8.24 -13.70
CA SER A 474 -22.13 9.56 -14.22
C SER A 474 -20.60 9.71 -14.32
N PRO A 475 -20.11 10.62 -15.19
CA PRO A 475 -18.70 10.97 -15.23
C PRO A 475 -18.21 11.59 -13.91
N ASP A 476 -17.05 11.14 -13.46
CA ASP A 476 -16.38 11.65 -12.26
C ASP A 476 -15.01 12.22 -12.64
N PRO A 477 -14.86 13.56 -12.69
CA PRO A 477 -13.59 14.20 -13.05
C PRO A 477 -12.52 14.10 -11.96
N TYR A 478 -12.85 13.66 -10.74
CA TYR A 478 -11.89 13.53 -9.65
C TYR A 478 -11.16 12.18 -9.66
N THR A 479 -11.75 11.17 -10.30
CA THR A 479 -11.18 9.81 -10.37
C THR A 479 -10.71 9.43 -11.77
N VAL A 480 -10.81 10.34 -12.75
CA VAL A 480 -10.25 10.16 -14.09
C VAL A 480 -8.74 10.40 -14.10
N THR A 481 -7.99 9.68 -14.93
CA THR A 481 -6.58 10.01 -15.18
C THR A 481 -6.47 11.36 -15.87
N ARG A 482 -5.76 12.29 -15.25
CA ARG A 482 -5.56 13.67 -15.74
C ARG A 482 -4.12 13.90 -16.13
N ARG A 483 -3.89 14.59 -17.25
CA ARG A 483 -2.52 14.90 -17.70
C ARG A 483 -1.82 15.86 -16.74
N SER A 484 -2.53 16.83 -16.18
CA SER A 484 -1.96 17.85 -15.29
C SER A 484 -1.49 17.29 -13.94
N GLU A 485 -2.03 16.15 -13.53
CA GLU A 485 -1.75 15.51 -12.23
C GLU A 485 -0.70 14.39 -12.33
N ARG A 486 -0.20 14.10 -13.54
CA ARG A 486 0.75 13.01 -13.79
C ARG A 486 2.07 13.20 -13.03
N PRO A 487 2.65 12.12 -12.46
CA PRO A 487 3.97 12.17 -11.84
C PRO A 487 5.07 12.60 -12.81
N ALA A 488 6.12 13.22 -12.28
CA ALA A 488 7.23 13.75 -13.07
C ALA A 488 7.86 12.67 -13.97
N GLY A 489 8.06 13.00 -15.25
CA GLY A 489 8.63 12.08 -16.24
C GLY A 489 7.62 11.16 -16.92
N THR A 490 6.36 11.20 -16.51
CA THR A 490 5.27 10.49 -17.17
C THR A 490 4.35 11.46 -17.94
N THR A 491 3.56 10.95 -18.89
CA THR A 491 2.60 11.77 -19.63
C THR A 491 1.47 10.93 -20.22
N CYS A 492 0.40 11.59 -20.63
CA CYS A 492 -0.71 11.00 -21.37
C CYS A 492 -1.26 12.03 -22.37
N VAL A 493 -2.10 11.58 -23.30
CA VAL A 493 -2.75 12.44 -24.30
C VAL A 493 -4.20 12.69 -23.87
N PRO A 494 -4.58 13.93 -23.52
CA PRO A 494 -5.95 14.25 -23.19
C PRO A 494 -6.85 14.05 -24.40
N THR A 495 -8.01 13.47 -24.17
CA THR A 495 -9.03 13.24 -25.19
C THR A 495 -10.40 13.75 -24.78
N HIS A 496 -10.59 14.05 -23.49
CA HIS A 496 -11.87 14.50 -22.94
C HIS A 496 -11.69 15.64 -21.94
N CYS A 497 -12.78 16.38 -21.77
CA CYS A 497 -12.87 17.49 -20.84
C CYS A 497 -12.95 17.01 -19.38
N ALA A 498 -12.06 17.51 -18.53
CA ALA A 498 -12.07 17.31 -17.09
C ALA A 498 -12.87 18.40 -16.36
N GLU A 499 -12.98 19.58 -16.97
CA GLU A 499 -13.74 20.73 -16.45
C GLU A 499 -14.65 21.32 -17.54
N GLY A 500 -15.67 22.08 -17.14
CA GLY A 500 -16.69 22.62 -18.04
C GLY A 500 -17.64 21.52 -18.53
N ARG A 501 -17.56 21.19 -19.82
CA ARG A 501 -18.31 20.10 -20.46
C ARG A 501 -17.69 18.73 -20.16
N ILE A 502 -17.71 18.34 -18.89
CA ILE A 502 -17.10 17.09 -18.39
C ILE A 502 -17.49 15.90 -19.29
N ALA A 503 -16.49 15.08 -19.63
CA ALA A 503 -16.59 13.90 -20.48
C ALA A 503 -16.93 14.12 -21.96
N GLU A 504 -17.08 15.36 -22.43
CA GLU A 504 -17.13 15.63 -23.87
C GLU A 504 -15.73 15.53 -24.48
N PRO A 505 -15.61 15.10 -25.75
CA PRO A 505 -14.32 14.97 -26.42
C PRO A 505 -13.68 16.33 -26.71
N CYS A 506 -12.36 16.40 -26.61
CA CYS A 506 -11.55 17.58 -26.93
C CYS A 506 -10.31 17.22 -27.76
N GLY A 507 -9.69 18.23 -28.38
CA GLY A 507 -8.57 18.09 -29.30
C GLY A 507 -7.19 17.85 -28.65
N GLY A 508 -7.16 17.66 -27.33
CA GLY A 508 -5.93 17.48 -26.55
C GLY A 508 -5.35 18.79 -26.01
N VAL A 509 -4.07 18.75 -25.63
CA VAL A 509 -3.39 19.85 -24.94
C VAL A 509 -3.55 21.19 -25.68
N GLY A 510 -4.11 22.18 -24.98
CA GLY A 510 -4.32 23.54 -25.49
C GLY A 510 -5.68 23.76 -26.18
N ASP A 511 -6.57 22.76 -26.19
CA ASP A 511 -7.94 22.86 -26.69
C ASP A 511 -8.98 23.04 -25.56
N ASP A 512 -8.62 23.82 -24.54
CA ASP A 512 -9.46 24.03 -23.35
C ASP A 512 -10.78 24.74 -23.68
N ALA A 513 -10.77 25.61 -24.71
CA ALA A 513 -11.96 26.31 -25.19
C ALA A 513 -13.05 25.35 -25.73
N THR A 514 -12.66 24.16 -26.22
CA THR A 514 -13.62 23.12 -26.61
C THR A 514 -14.32 22.51 -25.39
N CYS A 515 -13.75 22.67 -24.20
CA CYS A 515 -14.34 22.19 -22.95
C CYS A 515 -15.19 23.23 -22.23
N ASP A 516 -15.17 24.51 -22.63
CA ASP A 516 -15.97 25.55 -21.97
C ASP A 516 -17.46 25.16 -21.89
N SER A 517 -18.09 25.39 -20.73
CA SER A 517 -19.52 25.10 -20.49
C SER A 517 -20.43 25.82 -21.50
N GLU A 518 -20.03 27.04 -21.88
CA GLU A 518 -20.58 27.83 -22.97
C GLU A 518 -19.43 28.49 -23.76
N PRO A 519 -19.54 28.72 -25.08
CA PRO A 519 -18.44 29.24 -25.87
C PRO A 519 -17.82 30.53 -25.30
N GLY A 520 -16.55 30.47 -24.89
CA GLY A 520 -15.80 31.60 -24.36
C GLY A 520 -16.02 31.86 -22.87
N ALA A 521 -16.62 30.93 -22.12
CA ALA A 521 -16.73 30.99 -20.67
C ALA A 521 -15.36 30.92 -19.98
N GLY A 522 -14.37 30.26 -20.59
CA GLY A 522 -13.03 30.09 -20.03
C GLY A 522 -13.00 29.21 -18.78
N ASP A 523 -13.96 28.30 -18.65
CA ASP A 523 -14.12 27.35 -17.54
C ASP A 523 -13.91 25.88 -17.98
N GLY A 524 -13.49 25.66 -19.22
CA GLY A 524 -13.16 24.33 -19.73
C GLY A 524 -11.71 23.93 -19.49
N PHE A 525 -11.46 22.62 -19.37
CA PHE A 525 -10.10 22.09 -19.35
C PHE A 525 -10.00 20.72 -20.04
N CYS A 526 -9.20 20.64 -21.11
CA CYS A 526 -8.98 19.41 -21.88
C CYS A 526 -7.80 18.61 -21.30
N ASP A 527 -8.09 17.80 -20.28
CA ASP A 527 -7.06 17.20 -19.45
C ASP A 527 -7.26 15.71 -19.15
N ALA A 528 -8.45 15.16 -19.40
CA ALA A 528 -8.75 13.76 -19.10
C ALA A 528 -8.18 12.81 -20.16
N CYS A 529 -7.47 11.79 -19.70
CA CYS A 529 -6.71 10.82 -20.49
C CYS A 529 -7.26 9.40 -20.36
N ALA A 530 -6.92 8.55 -21.34
CA ALA A 530 -6.99 7.11 -21.13
C ALA A 530 -5.91 6.66 -20.14
N ILE A 531 -6.18 5.56 -19.43
CA ILE A 531 -5.21 4.91 -18.53
C ILE A 531 -3.93 4.56 -19.29
N THR A 532 -2.77 4.85 -18.70
CA THR A 532 -1.44 4.49 -19.24
C THR A 532 -0.82 3.31 -18.47
N PRO A 533 0.03 2.49 -19.13
CA PRO A 533 0.76 1.43 -18.44
C PRO A 533 2.00 2.01 -17.78
N GLY A 534 2.38 1.48 -16.61
CA GLY A 534 3.57 1.93 -15.91
C GLY A 534 3.60 1.53 -14.44
N VAL A 535 4.53 2.11 -13.71
CA VAL A 535 4.85 1.73 -12.32
C VAL A 535 4.37 2.74 -11.28
N THR A 536 3.99 3.94 -11.70
CA THR A 536 3.48 4.98 -10.79
C THR A 536 2.03 4.69 -10.40
N THR A 537 1.57 5.27 -9.29
CA THR A 537 0.17 5.12 -8.84
C THR A 537 -0.88 5.60 -9.85
N ASP A 538 -0.56 6.59 -10.70
CA ASP A 538 -1.44 7.07 -11.78
C ASP A 538 -1.35 6.26 -13.10
N ASP A 539 -0.40 5.32 -13.17
CA ASP A 539 -0.35 4.31 -14.23
C ASP A 539 -1.07 3.05 -13.77
N GLU A 540 -1.27 2.07 -14.65
CA GLU A 540 -1.87 0.79 -14.28
C GLU A 540 -1.01 -0.43 -14.52
N MET A 541 -1.29 -1.44 -13.70
CA MET A 541 -0.77 -2.79 -13.78
C MET A 541 -1.89 -3.83 -13.71
N PHE A 542 -1.63 -5.01 -14.27
CA PHE A 542 -2.51 -6.17 -14.20
C PHE A 542 -1.69 -7.43 -13.90
N VAL A 543 -1.58 -7.78 -12.63
CA VAL A 543 -0.71 -8.89 -12.19
C VAL A 543 -1.48 -9.84 -11.29
N LEU A 544 -1.48 -11.12 -11.65
CA LEU A 544 -1.87 -12.20 -10.75
C LEU A 544 -0.65 -12.60 -9.93
N ILE A 545 -0.81 -12.67 -8.61
CA ILE A 545 0.25 -13.08 -7.69
C ILE A 545 -0.16 -14.41 -7.08
N GLY A 546 0.77 -15.36 -7.00
CA GLY A 546 0.51 -16.63 -6.35
C GLY A 546 1.71 -17.18 -5.62
N GLY A 547 1.46 -18.22 -4.84
CA GLY A 547 2.51 -18.91 -4.10
C GLY A 547 2.32 -20.42 -4.17
N LEU A 548 3.36 -21.12 -4.63
CA LEU A 548 3.34 -22.57 -4.80
C LEU A 548 4.09 -23.28 -3.67
N ALA A 549 3.50 -24.34 -3.14
CA ALA A 549 4.13 -25.23 -2.16
C ALA A 549 5.41 -25.83 -2.72
N VAL A 550 6.46 -25.76 -1.91
CA VAL A 550 7.73 -26.43 -2.12
C VAL A 550 7.97 -27.35 -0.93
N TYR A 551 8.10 -28.64 -1.20
CA TYR A 551 8.44 -29.65 -0.22
C TYR A 551 9.91 -30.02 -0.40
N GLU A 552 10.75 -29.80 0.61
CA GLU A 552 12.15 -30.26 0.58
C GLU A 552 12.17 -31.80 0.71
N ASN A 553 11.93 -32.50 -0.41
CA ASN A 553 12.30 -33.89 -0.72
C ASN A 553 11.90 -34.31 -2.17
N GLN A 554 11.86 -33.36 -3.12
CA GLN A 554 11.81 -33.66 -4.56
C GLN A 554 12.95 -32.98 -5.31
#